data_AF-A0A352NFH6-F1
#
_entry.id   AF-A0A352NFH6-F1
#
_cell.length_a   1.000
_cell.length_b   1.000
_cell.length_c   1.000
_cell.angle_alpha   90.00
_cell.angle_beta   90.00
_cell.angle_gamma   90.00
#
_symmetry.space_group_name_H-M   'P 1'
#
loop_
_entity.id
_entity.type
_entity.pdbx_description
1 polymer ?
#
loop_
_entity_poly.entity_id
_entity_poly.type
_entity_poly.pdbx_seq_one_letter_code
_entity_poly.pdbx_strand_id
1 'polypeptide(L)'
;MVNVTLTINGKQVTVPAGTRVLDAAREAGFFIPTFCHDPEIPGYGGCRICVVNVKGARSLMASCVTEVTSGMVIETESPDVVEARKTILELILANHPTDCLTCDKNGDCRLQDYAYRYGVGQSSFKGERHSYPVDDSNPYITRDLNKCILCG
;
A
#
# COMPACT_ATOMS: atom_id res chain seq x y z
N MET A 1 28.85 -10.01 0.41
CA MET A 1 27.65 -9.46 1.07
C MET A 1 27.10 -10.53 1.98
N VAL A 2 26.69 -10.19 3.20
CA VAL A 2 26.05 -11.15 4.11
C VAL A 2 24.60 -11.31 3.65
N ASN A 3 24.17 -12.55 3.41
CA ASN A 3 22.78 -12.86 3.07
C ASN A 3 22.03 -13.29 4.33
N VAL A 4 20.72 -13.04 4.36
CA VAL A 4 19.81 -13.52 5.41
C VAL A 4 18.73 -14.38 4.78
N THR A 5 18.32 -15.43 5.51
CA THR A 5 17.25 -16.32 5.09
C THR A 5 16.01 -16.08 5.95
N LEU A 6 14.87 -15.93 5.29
CA LEU A 6 13.57 -15.71 5.90
C LEU A 6 12.52 -16.59 5.22
N THR A 7 11.32 -16.66 5.78
CA THR A 7 10.19 -17.39 5.22
C THR A 7 9.07 -16.42 4.88
N ILE A 8 8.59 -16.41 3.65
CA ILE A 8 7.45 -15.60 3.19
C ILE A 8 6.37 -16.56 2.67
N ASN A 9 5.18 -16.55 3.28
CA ASN A 9 4.06 -17.44 2.92
C ASN A 9 4.46 -18.92 2.84
N GLY A 10 5.32 -19.37 3.76
CA GLY A 10 5.83 -20.75 3.82
C GLY A 10 6.99 -21.08 2.86
N LYS A 11 7.37 -20.17 1.96
CA LYS A 11 8.53 -20.33 1.07
C LYS A 11 9.77 -19.71 1.70
N GLN A 12 10.89 -20.45 1.72
CA GLN A 12 12.18 -19.88 2.11
C GLN A 12 12.72 -18.94 1.02
N VAL A 13 13.20 -17.79 1.44
CA VAL A 13 13.75 -16.73 0.59
C VAL A 13 15.08 -16.30 1.18
N THR A 14 16.10 -16.12 0.35
CA THR A 14 17.42 -15.64 0.77
C THR A 14 17.75 -14.38 -0.01
N VAL A 15 18.02 -13.29 0.71
CA VAL A 15 18.31 -11.97 0.14
C VAL A 15 19.51 -11.34 0.85
N PRO A 16 20.14 -10.31 0.27
CA PRO A 16 21.16 -9.53 0.97
C PRO A 16 20.62 -8.94 2.29
N ALA A 17 21.47 -8.86 3.31
CA ALA A 17 21.15 -8.15 4.54
C ALA A 17 20.87 -6.66 4.25
N GLY A 18 19.86 -6.09 4.92
CA GLY A 18 19.39 -4.72 4.66
C GLY A 18 18.31 -4.61 3.58
N THR A 19 17.99 -5.70 2.86
CA THR A 19 16.85 -5.72 1.94
C THR A 19 15.53 -5.50 2.70
N ARG A 20 14.61 -4.73 2.12
CA ARG A 20 13.29 -4.50 2.72
C ARG A 20 12.37 -5.69 2.49
N VAL A 21 11.42 -5.90 3.39
CA VAL A 21 10.42 -6.98 3.28
C VAL A 21 9.65 -6.91 1.96
N LEU A 22 9.31 -5.70 1.49
CA LEU A 22 8.61 -5.50 0.22
C LEU A 22 9.43 -6.03 -0.97
N ASP A 23 10.72 -5.73 -1.00
CA ASP A 23 11.61 -6.11 -2.09
C ASP A 23 11.88 -7.62 -2.06
N ALA A 24 12.12 -8.18 -0.87
CA ALA A 24 12.25 -9.63 -0.69
C ALA A 24 10.98 -10.40 -1.11
N ALA A 25 9.79 -9.86 -0.82
CA ALA A 25 8.53 -10.46 -1.27
C ALA A 25 8.38 -10.42 -2.79
N ARG A 26 8.73 -9.29 -3.44
CA ARG A 26 8.70 -9.15 -4.90
C ARG A 26 9.66 -10.11 -5.59
N GLU A 27 10.90 -10.21 -5.12
CA GLU A 27 11.89 -11.18 -5.63
C GLU A 27 11.40 -12.63 -5.50
N ALA A 28 10.65 -12.93 -4.44
CA ALA A 28 10.07 -14.25 -4.22
C ALA A 28 8.80 -14.55 -5.04
N GLY A 29 8.26 -13.55 -5.75
CA GLY A 29 7.05 -13.64 -6.57
C GLY A 29 5.75 -13.34 -5.81
N PHE A 30 5.83 -12.75 -4.62
CA PHE A 30 4.66 -12.37 -3.82
C PHE A 30 4.30 -10.90 -4.04
N PHE A 31 3.03 -10.67 -4.37
CA PHE A 31 2.50 -9.33 -4.52
C PHE A 31 2.11 -8.74 -3.15
N ILE A 32 2.60 -7.53 -2.88
CA ILE A 32 2.16 -6.69 -1.76
C ILE A 32 1.71 -5.34 -2.35
N PRO A 33 0.49 -4.87 -2.06
CA PRO A 33 -0.01 -3.60 -2.61
C PRO A 33 0.78 -2.40 -2.06
N THR A 34 0.95 -1.37 -2.89
CA THR A 34 1.67 -0.15 -2.53
C THR A 34 1.06 1.08 -3.19
N PHE A 35 0.87 2.16 -2.42
CA PHE A 35 0.58 3.50 -2.95
C PHE A 35 1.82 4.39 -2.91
N CYS A 36 2.32 4.69 -1.70
CA CYS A 36 3.40 5.66 -1.47
C CYS A 36 4.83 5.16 -1.74
N HIS A 37 4.98 3.93 -2.24
CA HIS A 37 6.30 3.37 -2.46
C HIS A 37 6.69 3.57 -3.92
N ASP A 38 7.83 4.21 -4.10
CA ASP A 38 8.52 4.35 -5.36
C ASP A 38 9.95 3.76 -5.20
N PRO A 39 10.45 2.95 -6.15
CA PRO A 39 11.81 2.41 -6.08
C PRO A 39 12.92 3.47 -6.06
N GLU A 40 12.66 4.66 -6.61
CA GLU A 40 13.64 5.75 -6.73
C GLU A 40 13.66 6.66 -5.49
N ILE A 41 12.72 6.48 -4.55
CA ILE A 41 12.56 7.33 -3.36
C ILE A 41 12.75 6.50 -2.07
N PRO A 42 13.33 7.08 -1.00
CA PRO A 42 13.37 6.42 0.30
C PRO A 42 11.98 5.94 0.77
N GLY A 43 11.94 4.84 1.51
CA GLY A 43 10.67 4.27 1.96
C GLY A 43 9.93 5.22 2.91
N TYR A 44 8.74 5.67 2.50
CA TYR A 44 7.92 6.61 3.27
C TYR A 44 7.11 5.92 4.39
N GLY A 45 6.48 4.79 4.09
CA GLY A 45 5.69 4.02 5.06
C GLY A 45 4.38 4.67 5.52
N GLY A 46 3.98 5.81 4.94
CA GLY A 46 2.81 6.59 5.40
C GLY A 46 1.45 6.00 5.01
N CYS A 47 1.28 5.46 3.79
CA CYS A 47 -0.05 4.99 3.34
C CYS A 47 -0.52 3.68 3.97
N ARG A 48 0.39 2.93 4.62
CA ARG A 48 0.15 1.65 5.32
C ARG A 48 -0.46 0.49 4.50
N ILE A 49 -0.85 0.65 3.24
CA ILE A 49 -1.46 -0.44 2.46
C ILE A 49 -0.56 -1.69 2.33
N CYS A 50 0.76 -1.49 2.39
CA CYS A 50 1.77 -2.54 2.29
C CYS A 50 2.03 -3.32 3.60
N VAL A 51 1.15 -3.20 4.61
CA VAL A 51 1.30 -3.93 5.88
C VAL A 51 1.35 -5.43 5.67
N VAL A 52 2.14 -6.11 6.49
CA VAL A 52 2.30 -7.57 6.53
C VAL A 52 2.36 -8.04 7.98
N ASN A 53 2.03 -9.31 8.20
CA ASN A 53 2.18 -9.94 9.50
C ASN A 53 3.57 -10.56 9.60
N VAL A 54 4.31 -10.23 10.66
CA VAL A 54 5.61 -10.84 10.98
C VAL A 54 5.43 -11.60 12.29
N LYS A 55 5.64 -12.91 12.29
CA LYS A 55 5.42 -13.73 13.49
C LYS A 55 6.27 -13.23 14.66
N GLY A 56 5.63 -13.01 15.80
CA GLY A 56 6.25 -12.47 17.00
C GLY A 56 6.29 -10.93 17.07
N ALA A 57 5.92 -10.22 16.02
CA ALA A 57 5.76 -8.77 16.08
C ALA A 57 4.46 -8.39 16.83
N ARG A 58 4.50 -7.27 17.56
CA ARG A 58 3.35 -6.75 18.31
C ARG A 58 2.25 -6.18 17.40
N SER A 59 2.61 -5.73 16.21
CA SER A 59 1.72 -5.07 15.26
C SER A 59 2.10 -5.41 13.82
N LEU A 60 1.20 -5.11 12.88
CA LEU A 60 1.47 -5.27 11.46
C LEU A 60 2.55 -4.29 11.00
N MET A 61 3.56 -4.82 10.32
CA MET A 61 4.75 -4.08 9.91
C MET A 61 4.57 -3.56 8.48
N ALA A 62 5.00 -2.34 8.20
CA ALA A 62 5.00 -1.83 6.83
C ALA A 62 6.18 -2.42 6.06
N SER A 63 5.88 -3.24 5.05
CA SER A 63 6.89 -3.96 4.29
C SER A 63 7.86 -3.05 3.52
N CYS A 64 7.42 -1.84 3.13
CA CYS A 64 8.24 -0.91 2.34
C CYS A 64 9.34 -0.19 3.14
N VAL A 65 9.38 -0.33 4.46
CA VAL A 65 10.39 0.30 5.34
C VAL A 65 11.01 -0.69 6.32
N THR A 66 10.41 -1.86 6.52
CA THR A 66 10.93 -2.87 7.44
C THR A 66 12.00 -3.68 6.72
N GLU A 67 13.20 -3.75 7.30
CA GLU A 67 14.29 -4.60 6.82
C GLU A 67 14.09 -6.06 7.22
N VAL A 68 14.53 -6.98 6.36
CA VAL A 68 14.50 -8.41 6.67
C VAL A 68 15.59 -8.77 7.67
N THR A 69 15.26 -9.65 8.61
CA THR A 69 16.23 -10.27 9.50
C THR A 69 16.17 -11.78 9.39
N SER A 70 17.28 -12.45 9.74
CA SER A 70 17.38 -13.90 9.66
C SER A 70 16.32 -14.58 10.53
N GLY A 71 15.62 -15.56 9.96
CA GLY A 71 14.57 -16.32 10.65
C GLY A 71 13.21 -15.61 10.73
N MET A 72 13.03 -14.43 10.12
CA MET A 72 11.71 -13.83 9.99
C MET A 72 10.73 -14.77 9.30
N VAL A 73 9.49 -14.80 9.79
CA VAL A 73 8.38 -15.50 9.15
C VAL A 73 7.28 -14.50 8.87
N ILE A 74 6.97 -14.32 7.58
CA ILE A 74 6.13 -13.26 7.06
C ILE A 74 4.91 -13.87 6.36
N GLU A 75 3.74 -13.33 6.67
CA GLU A 75 2.47 -13.66 6.01
C GLU A 75 1.93 -12.39 5.36
N THR A 76 1.76 -12.42 4.04
CA THR A 76 1.41 -11.21 3.27
C THR A 76 -0.09 -11.00 3.09
N GLU A 77 -0.91 -12.02 3.38
CA GLU A 77 -2.37 -12.04 3.22
C GLU A 77 -3.03 -12.80 4.40
N SER A 78 -2.48 -12.70 5.62
CA SER A 78 -3.15 -13.24 6.80
C SER A 78 -4.48 -12.51 7.06
N PRO A 79 -5.44 -13.09 7.81
CA PRO A 79 -6.73 -12.44 8.08
C PRO A 79 -6.59 -11.01 8.63
N ASP A 80 -5.71 -10.81 9.61
CA ASP A 80 -5.45 -9.49 10.19
C ASP A 80 -4.88 -8.49 9.18
N VAL A 81 -4.04 -8.95 8.25
CA VAL A 81 -3.48 -8.11 7.17
C VAL A 81 -4.57 -7.68 6.20
N VAL A 82 -5.44 -8.61 5.80
CA VAL A 82 -6.54 -8.32 4.88
C VAL A 82 -7.51 -7.33 5.51
N GLU A 83 -7.90 -7.53 6.78
CA GLU A 83 -8.80 -6.61 7.50
C GLU A 83 -8.19 -5.22 7.68
N ALA A 84 -6.89 -5.13 8.00
CA ALA A 84 -6.19 -3.86 8.07
C ALA A 84 -6.19 -3.13 6.70
N ARG A 85 -5.93 -3.85 5.60
CA ARG A 85 -5.95 -3.26 4.25
C ARG A 85 -7.34 -2.77 3.86
N LYS A 86 -8.39 -3.53 4.17
CA LYS A 86 -9.78 -3.08 3.96
C LYS A 86 -10.06 -1.79 4.73
N THR A 87 -9.71 -1.74 6.01
CA THR A 87 -9.89 -0.56 6.86
C THR A 87 -9.16 0.67 6.29
N ILE A 88 -7.91 0.49 5.83
CA ILE A 88 -7.13 1.57 5.20
C ILE A 88 -7.84 2.08 3.94
N LEU A 89 -8.30 1.18 3.08
CA LEU A 89 -9.03 1.56 1.86
C LEU A 89 -10.35 2.26 2.17
N GLU A 90 -11.11 1.78 3.16
CA GLU A 90 -12.34 2.45 3.61
C GLU A 90 -12.07 3.87 4.12
N LEU A 91 -11.00 4.07 4.90
CA LEU A 91 -10.62 5.40 5.38
C LEU A 91 -10.22 6.34 4.24
N ILE A 92 -9.47 5.84 3.26
CA ILE A 92 -9.10 6.62 2.06
C ILE A 92 -10.37 6.99 1.28
N LEU A 93 -11.25 6.02 1.02
CA LEU A 93 -12.48 6.21 0.25
C LEU A 93 -13.52 7.09 0.97
N ALA A 94 -13.44 7.21 2.30
CA ALA A 94 -14.32 8.09 3.08
C ALA A 94 -14.12 9.57 2.69
N ASN A 95 -12.88 9.98 2.47
CA ASN A 95 -12.51 11.35 2.10
C ASN A 95 -12.39 11.56 0.59
N HIS A 96 -12.26 10.48 -0.21
CA HIS A 96 -12.12 10.55 -1.66
C HIS A 96 -13.48 10.79 -2.36
N PRO A 97 -13.53 11.59 -3.44
CA PRO A 97 -14.74 11.75 -4.24
C PRO A 97 -15.18 10.43 -4.88
N THR A 98 -16.50 10.26 -5.01
CA THR A 98 -17.13 9.07 -5.62
C THR A 98 -17.54 9.36 -7.06
N ASP A 99 -16.63 9.95 -7.84
CA ASP A 99 -16.83 10.40 -9.22
C ASP A 99 -16.09 9.51 -10.24
N CYS A 100 -15.83 8.24 -9.89
CA CYS A 100 -15.04 7.32 -10.71
C CYS A 100 -15.52 7.23 -12.16
N LEU A 101 -16.83 7.32 -12.42
CA LEU A 101 -17.38 7.26 -13.78
C LEU A 101 -16.99 8.44 -14.67
N THR A 102 -16.62 9.56 -14.07
CA THR A 102 -16.18 10.79 -14.75
C THR A 102 -14.70 11.09 -14.49
N CYS A 103 -13.98 10.18 -13.82
CA CYS A 103 -12.57 10.36 -13.50
C CYS A 103 -11.68 9.86 -14.65
N ASP A 104 -10.73 10.68 -15.09
CA ASP A 104 -9.80 10.34 -16.18
C ASP A 104 -8.92 9.12 -15.89
N LYS A 105 -8.74 8.77 -14.61
CA LYS A 105 -7.97 7.60 -14.16
C LYS A 105 -8.79 6.33 -14.06
N ASN A 106 -10.09 6.37 -14.34
CA ASN A 106 -10.94 5.18 -14.29
C ASN A 106 -10.40 4.08 -15.23
N GLY A 107 -10.24 2.86 -14.71
CA GLY A 107 -9.65 1.74 -15.44
C GLY A 107 -8.12 1.67 -15.41
N ASP A 108 -7.44 2.70 -14.89
CA ASP A 108 -5.99 2.72 -14.63
C ASP A 108 -5.71 3.38 -13.26
N CYS A 109 -6.42 2.91 -12.23
CA CYS A 109 -6.37 3.46 -10.88
C CYS A 109 -6.09 2.36 -9.84
N ARG A 110 -4.91 2.40 -9.22
CA ARG A 110 -4.54 1.42 -8.17
C ARG A 110 -5.50 1.45 -6.98
N LEU A 111 -6.07 2.61 -6.63
CA LEU A 111 -7.07 2.70 -5.55
C LEU A 111 -8.31 1.89 -5.90
N GLN A 112 -8.78 2.00 -7.14
CA GLN A 112 -9.89 1.22 -7.68
C GLN A 112 -9.54 -0.28 -7.69
N ASP A 113 -8.36 -0.66 -8.18
CA ASP A 113 -7.92 -2.05 -8.24
C ASP A 113 -7.85 -2.70 -6.85
N TYR A 114 -7.32 -1.98 -5.86
CA TYR A 114 -7.19 -2.51 -4.51
C TYR A 114 -8.53 -2.54 -3.79
N ALA A 115 -9.39 -1.54 -3.99
CA ALA A 115 -10.76 -1.58 -3.48
C ALA A 115 -11.51 -2.80 -4.03
N TYR A 116 -11.41 -3.06 -5.34
CA TYR A 116 -11.98 -4.25 -5.96
C TYR A 116 -11.37 -5.54 -5.39
N ARG A 117 -10.04 -5.65 -5.34
CA ARG A 117 -9.32 -6.83 -4.83
C ARG A 117 -9.73 -7.21 -3.41
N TYR A 118 -9.92 -6.24 -2.53
CA TYR A 118 -10.26 -6.46 -1.13
C TYR A 118 -11.76 -6.40 -0.84
N GLY A 119 -12.60 -6.23 -1.87
CA GLY A 119 -14.07 -6.18 -1.74
C GLY A 119 -14.57 -4.95 -0.99
N VAL A 120 -13.83 -3.83 -1.07
CA VAL A 120 -14.19 -2.57 -0.42
C VAL A 120 -15.05 -1.75 -1.36
N GLY A 121 -16.30 -1.53 -0.97
CA GLY A 121 -17.27 -0.72 -1.71
C GLY A 121 -17.43 0.66 -1.09
N GLN A 122 -18.65 0.98 -0.66
CA GLN A 122 -18.93 2.22 0.03
C GLN A 122 -18.34 2.17 1.45
N SER A 123 -17.52 3.17 1.80
CA SER A 123 -16.95 3.28 3.14
C SER A 123 -18.05 3.39 4.18
N SER A 124 -17.90 2.65 5.28
CA SER A 124 -18.74 2.75 6.46
C SER A 124 -18.48 4.04 7.25
N PHE A 125 -17.33 4.68 7.01
CA PHE A 125 -16.91 5.91 7.67
C PHE A 125 -17.51 7.14 7.01
N LYS A 126 -17.88 8.13 7.83
CA LYS A 126 -18.22 9.48 7.36
C LYS A 126 -16.96 10.33 7.37
N GLY A 127 -16.29 10.36 6.22
CA GLY A 127 -15.13 11.22 5.98
C GLY A 127 -15.52 12.65 5.63
N GLU A 128 -14.66 13.61 5.98
CA GLU A 128 -14.79 14.97 5.49
C GLU A 128 -14.25 15.02 4.06
N ARG A 129 -15.09 15.41 3.11
CA ARG A 129 -14.67 15.62 1.73
C ARG A 129 -14.25 17.07 1.56
N HIS A 130 -13.06 17.25 1.01
CA HIS A 130 -12.58 18.58 0.68
C HIS A 130 -13.18 19.08 -0.63
N SER A 131 -13.19 20.40 -0.79
CA SER A 131 -13.59 21.09 -2.00
C SER A 131 -12.55 22.16 -2.33
N TYR A 132 -11.36 21.71 -2.69
CA TYR A 132 -10.27 22.56 -3.14
C TYR A 132 -10.49 23.01 -4.59
N PRO A 133 -10.05 24.23 -4.96
CA PRO A 133 -10.02 24.63 -6.36
C PRO A 133 -9.04 23.73 -7.14
N VAL A 134 -9.44 23.36 -8.36
CA VAL A 134 -8.56 22.65 -9.30
C VAL A 134 -7.52 23.64 -9.84
N ASP A 135 -6.26 23.22 -9.83
CA ASP A 135 -5.16 24.01 -10.38
C ASP A 135 -4.87 23.55 -11.82
N ASP A 136 -5.21 24.41 -12.77
CA ASP A 136 -5.00 24.25 -14.21
C ASP A 136 -4.00 25.28 -14.77
N SER A 137 -3.22 25.92 -13.89
CA SER A 137 -2.26 26.97 -14.28
C SER A 137 -1.13 26.46 -15.19
N ASN A 138 -0.88 25.14 -15.20
CA ASN A 138 0.09 24.50 -16.08
C ASN A 138 -0.59 23.91 -17.33
N PRO A 139 -0.10 24.19 -18.55
CA PRO A 139 -0.75 23.75 -19.78
C PRO A 139 -0.70 22.22 -20.03
N TYR A 140 0.13 21.48 -19.29
CA TYR A 140 0.30 20.04 -19.45
C TYR A 140 -0.20 19.24 -18.25
N ILE A 141 -0.38 19.88 -17.09
CA ILE A 141 -0.68 19.21 -15.82
C ILE A 141 -1.83 19.93 -15.13
N THR A 142 -2.96 19.23 -15.03
CA THR A 142 -4.06 19.63 -14.15
C THR A 142 -3.92 18.93 -12.80
N ARG A 143 -3.95 19.71 -11.72
CA ARG A 143 -3.81 19.20 -10.36
C ARG A 143 -5.11 19.36 -9.60
N ASP A 144 -5.81 18.24 -9.43
CA ASP A 144 -7.00 18.13 -8.59
C ASP A 144 -6.66 17.48 -7.24
N LEU A 145 -6.52 18.31 -6.20
CA LEU A 145 -6.19 17.85 -4.86
C LEU A 145 -7.33 17.11 -4.16
N ASN A 146 -8.57 17.23 -4.64
CA ASN A 146 -9.69 16.50 -4.07
C ASN A 146 -9.55 14.99 -4.30
N LYS A 147 -8.84 14.59 -5.36
CA LYS A 147 -8.55 13.20 -5.70
C LYS A 147 -7.29 12.65 -5.01
N CYS A 148 -6.52 13.48 -4.33
CA CYS A 148 -5.28 13.07 -3.68
C CYS A 148 -5.56 12.16 -2.48
N ILE A 149 -4.77 11.09 -2.33
CA ILE A 149 -4.84 10.16 -1.18
C ILE A 149 -3.72 10.41 -0.15
N LEU A 150 -3.00 11.52 -0.29
CA LEU A 150 -1.91 11.93 0.61
C LEU A 150 -0.82 10.87 0.76
N CYS A 151 -0.45 10.22 -0.35
CA CYS A 151 0.56 9.18 -0.35
C CYS A 151 2.01 9.70 -0.27
N GLY A 152 2.23 10.99 0.02
CA GLY A 152 3.54 11.63 -0.06
C GLY A 152 3.75 12.36 -1.37
#